data_AF-A0A940AP18-F1
#
_entry.id   AF-A0A940AP18-F1
#
_cell.length_a   1.000
_cell.length_b   1.000
_cell.length_c   1.000
_cell.angle_alpha   90.00
_cell.angle_beta   90.00
_cell.angle_gamma   90.00
#
_symmetry.space_group_name_H-M   'P 1'
#
loop_
_entity.id
_entity.type
_entity.pdbx_description
1 polymer ?
#
loop_
_entity_poly.entity_id
_entity_poly.type
_entity_poly.pdbx_seq_one_letter_code
_entity_poly.pdbx_strand_id
1 'polypeptide(L)'
;METKLAENIRLFRKQKSLTQEQLAEVLGVTVGAVHKWETRLSTPELNLITEMADFFDVSVDVLLGHEMRDNRQQATVDRLIVYLNTENPEGIEAAEKAMKRFPHAFEVVLYSALICLVIGGKRRDNSLLDRAKELLNESLILLPQNKDQSITEFGIYSTISSALMLQGKFDESVELLKKHNPEGIYGANIGMTLSLMCRKPEEAEKFLAPSLVEVTGKMLQSVLGYANVYIARGKFEDAKGMIRWGIDFLEGAKTPGVTGFVDRDSSYLYTLLAFAEFKDGDPSGAKKAMHKAKKLAADFDAAPNFDARSFRWAPADAEFSLHEPFGETALESLGFIVRMFADQDFTAFWEEN
;
A
#
# COMPACT_ATOMS: atom_id res chain seq x y z
N MET A 1 14.23 10.78 -31.23
CA MET A 1 13.31 11.91 -31.05
C MET A 1 12.90 12.33 -32.44
N GLU A 2 11.67 12.03 -32.86
CA GLU A 2 11.20 12.36 -34.20
C GLU A 2 10.81 13.85 -34.20
N THR A 3 11.62 14.70 -34.82
CA THR A 3 11.29 16.12 -35.03
C THR A 3 10.25 16.21 -36.14
N LYS A 4 9.33 17.18 -36.06
CA LYS A 4 8.36 17.44 -37.13
C LYS A 4 8.92 18.42 -38.18
N LEU A 5 10.24 18.48 -38.29
CA LEU A 5 10.95 19.50 -39.06
C LEU A 5 10.57 19.45 -40.55
N ALA A 6 10.52 18.25 -41.13
CA ALA A 6 10.16 18.08 -42.54
C ALA A 6 8.71 18.52 -42.82
N GLU A 7 7.78 18.14 -41.96
CA GLU A 7 6.37 18.52 -42.06
C GLU A 7 6.19 20.03 -41.88
N ASN A 8 6.90 20.61 -40.93
CA ASN A 8 6.80 22.03 -40.59
C ASN A 8 7.44 22.92 -41.66
N ILE A 9 8.59 22.56 -42.22
CA ILE A 9 9.16 23.28 -43.39
C ILE A 9 8.12 23.33 -44.51
N ARG A 10 7.52 22.19 -44.85
CA ARG A 10 6.49 22.10 -45.89
C ARG A 10 5.24 22.90 -45.55
N LEU A 11 4.81 22.87 -44.30
CA LEU A 11 3.64 23.59 -43.79
C LEU A 11 3.85 25.10 -43.89
N PHE A 12 4.94 25.63 -43.31
CA PHE A 12 5.22 27.06 -43.26
C PHE A 12 5.52 27.63 -44.65
N ARG A 13 6.24 26.88 -45.50
CA ARG A 13 6.43 27.27 -46.91
C ARG A 13 5.10 27.44 -47.64
N LYS A 14 4.18 26.49 -47.47
CA LYS A 14 2.84 26.57 -48.08
C LYS A 14 1.99 27.70 -47.49
N GLN A 15 2.11 28.00 -46.19
CA GLN A 15 1.40 29.13 -45.56
C GLN A 15 1.87 30.48 -46.13
N LYS A 16 3.15 30.61 -46.47
CA LYS A 16 3.69 31.77 -47.21
C LYS A 16 3.43 31.71 -48.72
N SER A 17 2.70 30.69 -49.21
CA SER A 17 2.37 30.46 -50.64
C SER A 17 3.58 30.30 -51.57
N LEU A 18 4.67 29.72 -51.09
CA LEU A 18 5.92 29.56 -51.85
C LEU A 18 6.05 28.16 -52.48
N THR A 19 6.69 28.07 -53.64
CA THR A 19 7.17 26.80 -54.23
C THR A 19 8.49 26.36 -53.58
N GLN A 20 8.93 25.11 -53.83
CA GLN A 20 10.23 24.64 -53.32
C GLN A 20 11.39 25.43 -53.92
N GLU A 21 11.26 25.84 -55.19
CA GLU A 21 12.21 26.67 -55.91
C GLU A 21 12.34 28.06 -55.25
N GLN A 22 11.21 28.68 -54.90
CA GLN A 22 11.20 30.00 -54.27
C GLN A 22 11.78 29.97 -52.86
N LEU A 23 11.50 28.92 -52.08
CA LEU A 23 12.15 28.77 -50.77
C LEU A 23 13.66 28.54 -50.91
N ALA A 24 14.08 27.78 -51.92
CA ALA A 24 15.50 27.52 -52.18
C ALA A 24 16.24 28.81 -52.58
N GLU A 25 15.61 29.66 -53.40
CA GLU A 25 16.15 30.97 -53.79
C GLU A 25 16.32 31.90 -52.57
N VAL A 26 15.31 31.99 -51.70
CA VAL A 26 15.36 32.81 -50.48
C VAL A 26 16.52 32.40 -49.57
N LEU A 27 16.73 31.10 -49.40
CA LEU A 27 17.75 30.55 -48.49
C LEU A 27 19.12 30.35 -49.15
N GLY A 28 19.28 30.73 -50.42
CA GLY A 28 20.54 30.54 -51.16
C GLY A 28 20.97 29.08 -51.34
N VAL A 29 20.02 28.14 -51.40
CA VAL A 29 20.27 26.70 -51.54
C VAL A 29 19.72 26.13 -52.84
N THR A 30 20.00 24.86 -53.11
CA THR A 30 19.41 24.16 -54.27
C THR A 30 17.99 23.69 -53.98
N VAL A 31 17.13 23.68 -54.99
CA VAL A 31 15.76 23.11 -54.91
C VAL A 31 15.78 21.67 -54.42
N GLY A 32 16.79 20.90 -54.83
CA GLY A 32 17.00 19.52 -54.37
C GLY A 32 17.28 19.40 -52.88
N ALA A 33 17.89 20.42 -52.25
CA ALA A 33 18.07 20.46 -50.80
C ALA A 33 16.73 20.61 -50.08
N VAL A 34 15.90 21.57 -50.51
CA VAL A 34 14.55 21.79 -49.97
C VAL A 34 13.69 20.53 -50.12
N HIS A 35 13.71 19.88 -51.29
CA HIS A 35 13.01 18.62 -51.51
C HIS A 35 13.44 17.56 -50.49
N LYS A 36 14.75 17.34 -50.35
CA LYS A 36 15.30 16.33 -49.42
C LYS A 36 14.92 16.62 -47.97
N TRP A 37 14.85 17.88 -47.55
CA TRP A 37 14.40 18.24 -46.20
C TRP A 37 12.92 17.91 -45.99
N GLU A 38 12.05 18.31 -46.91
CA GLU A 38 10.61 18.04 -46.81
C GLU A 38 10.24 16.57 -46.93
N THR A 39 11.10 15.74 -47.56
CA THR A 39 10.91 14.29 -47.69
C THR A 39 11.74 13.48 -46.69
N ARG A 40 12.33 14.12 -45.67
CA ARG A 40 13.16 13.47 -44.63
C ARG A 40 14.39 12.70 -45.16
N LEU A 41 14.87 13.02 -46.37
CA LEU A 41 16.07 12.41 -46.98
C LEU A 41 17.38 13.05 -46.47
N SER A 42 17.32 14.29 -45.99
CA SER A 42 18.42 14.96 -45.29
C SER A 42 17.87 15.99 -44.31
N THR A 43 18.72 16.48 -43.41
CA THR A 43 18.39 17.57 -42.49
C THR A 43 19.13 18.85 -42.89
N PRO A 44 18.48 20.03 -42.82
CA PRO A 44 19.17 21.31 -42.98
C PRO A 44 20.24 21.50 -41.89
N GLU A 45 21.29 22.27 -42.20
CA GLU A 45 22.29 22.66 -41.22
C GLU A 45 21.71 23.65 -40.19
N LEU A 46 22.32 23.74 -39.00
CA LEU A 46 21.81 24.56 -37.90
C LEU A 46 21.56 26.02 -38.32
N ASN A 47 22.46 26.62 -39.10
CA ASN A 47 22.33 28.00 -39.58
C ASN A 47 21.10 28.18 -40.50
N LEU A 48 20.80 27.19 -41.35
CA LEU A 48 19.62 27.20 -42.21
C LEU A 48 18.34 26.99 -41.41
N ILE A 49 18.40 26.22 -40.31
CA ILE A 49 17.26 26.08 -39.38
C ILE A 49 16.96 27.43 -38.71
N THR A 50 17.98 28.17 -38.27
CA THR A 50 17.78 29.51 -37.69
C THR A 50 17.26 30.51 -38.72
N GLU A 51 17.81 30.50 -39.94
CA GLU A 51 17.37 31.39 -41.03
C GLU A 51 15.93 31.10 -41.46
N MET A 52 15.54 29.82 -41.55
CA MET A 52 14.16 29.44 -41.82
C MET A 52 13.20 29.86 -40.70
N ALA A 53 13.63 29.76 -39.43
CA ALA A 53 12.81 30.20 -38.31
C ALA A 53 12.51 31.70 -38.40
N ASP A 54 13.55 32.51 -38.66
CA ASP A 54 13.41 33.95 -38.87
C ASP A 54 12.53 34.26 -40.09
N PHE A 55 12.75 33.59 -41.22
CA PHE A 55 11.98 33.81 -42.46
C PHE A 55 10.49 33.45 -42.33
N PHE A 56 10.19 32.38 -41.58
CA PHE A 56 8.81 31.96 -41.34
C PHE A 56 8.12 32.71 -40.20
N ASP A 57 8.83 33.62 -39.52
CA ASP A 57 8.34 34.34 -38.32
C ASP A 57 7.91 33.39 -37.19
N VAL A 58 8.68 32.31 -36.96
CA VAL A 58 8.44 31.32 -35.91
C VAL A 58 9.70 31.08 -35.08
N SER A 59 9.56 30.53 -33.87
CA SER A 59 10.74 30.09 -33.12
C SER A 59 11.33 28.80 -33.73
N VAL A 60 12.62 28.56 -33.47
CA VAL A 60 13.29 27.30 -33.83
C VAL A 60 12.56 26.09 -33.23
N ASP A 61 12.03 26.21 -32.01
CA ASP A 61 11.23 25.16 -31.36
C ASP A 61 9.97 24.83 -32.18
N VAL A 62 9.23 25.85 -32.61
CA VAL A 62 8.05 25.68 -33.46
C VAL A 62 8.43 25.04 -34.80
N LEU A 63 9.53 25.48 -35.42
CA LEU A 63 10.01 24.92 -36.68
C LEU A 63 10.39 23.43 -36.55
N LEU A 64 11.08 23.04 -35.48
CA LEU A 64 11.44 21.65 -35.20
C LEU A 64 10.23 20.80 -34.76
N GLY A 65 9.11 21.45 -34.42
CA GLY A 65 7.98 20.80 -33.74
C GLY A 65 8.35 20.34 -32.33
N HIS A 66 9.29 21.03 -31.69
CA HIS A 66 9.68 20.80 -30.31
C HIS A 66 8.71 21.55 -29.40
N GLU A 67 7.94 20.80 -28.61
CA GLU A 67 7.18 21.37 -27.50
C GLU A 67 8.04 21.27 -26.24
N MET A 68 8.32 22.43 -25.62
CA MET A 68 8.99 22.47 -24.33
C MET A 68 8.18 21.68 -23.32
N ARG A 69 8.69 20.50 -22.94
CA ARG A 69 8.10 19.70 -21.87
C ARG A 69 8.38 20.37 -20.54
N ASP A 70 7.37 20.45 -19.68
CA ASP A 70 7.59 20.82 -18.29
C ASP A 70 8.53 19.81 -17.65
N ASN A 71 9.72 20.30 -17.37
CA ASN A 71 10.90 19.54 -17.08
C ASN A 71 11.32 19.72 -15.62
N ARG A 72 10.44 20.34 -14.81
CA ARG A 72 10.56 20.39 -13.36
C ARG A 72 10.51 18.98 -12.79
N GLN A 73 11.11 18.80 -11.61
CA GLN A 73 11.13 17.52 -10.91
C GLN A 73 9.71 16.98 -10.70
N GLN A 74 8.79 17.82 -10.20
CA GLN A 74 7.41 17.40 -9.95
C GLN A 74 6.70 16.91 -11.22
N ALA A 75 6.75 17.67 -12.31
CA ALA A 75 6.14 17.26 -13.58
C ALA A 75 6.77 15.96 -14.15
N THR A 76 8.03 15.68 -13.82
CA THR A 76 8.68 14.42 -14.15
C THR A 76 8.14 13.27 -13.30
N VAL A 77 8.01 13.48 -11.99
CA VAL A 77 7.39 12.52 -11.07
C VAL A 77 5.96 12.19 -11.50
N ASP A 78 5.14 13.20 -11.79
CA ASP A 78 3.74 13.01 -12.21
C ASP A 78 3.63 12.12 -13.46
N ARG A 79 4.55 12.30 -14.42
CA ARG A 79 4.63 11.43 -15.61
C ARG A 79 5.04 10.01 -15.27
N LEU A 80 6.03 9.82 -14.40
CA LEU A 80 6.45 8.48 -13.96
C LEU A 80 5.30 7.74 -13.28
N ILE A 81 4.52 8.44 -12.44
CA ILE A 81 3.32 7.89 -11.81
C ILE A 81 2.30 7.45 -12.87
N VAL A 82 2.07 8.25 -13.92
CA VAL A 82 1.18 7.86 -15.03
C VAL A 82 1.70 6.62 -15.75
N TYR A 83 3.00 6.56 -16.07
CA TYR A 83 3.59 5.37 -16.69
C TYR A 83 3.46 4.12 -15.81
N LEU A 84 3.65 4.27 -14.50
CA LEU A 84 3.48 3.19 -13.53
C LEU A 84 2.03 2.70 -13.48
N ASN A 85 1.07 3.61 -13.31
CA ASN A 85 -0.35 3.29 -13.19
C ASN A 85 -0.96 2.71 -14.47
N THR A 86 -0.44 3.11 -15.64
CA THR A 86 -0.83 2.55 -16.93
C THR A 86 0.01 1.34 -17.34
N GLU A 87 1.00 0.98 -16.51
CA GLU A 87 1.94 -0.10 -16.73
C GLU A 87 2.56 -0.06 -18.14
N ASN A 88 2.79 1.16 -18.65
CA ASN A 88 3.25 1.41 -20.01
C ASN A 88 4.78 1.18 -20.08
N PRO A 89 5.26 0.29 -20.96
CA PRO A 89 6.69 -0.02 -21.06
C PRO A 89 7.60 1.14 -21.46
N GLU A 90 7.07 2.19 -22.11
CA GLU A 90 7.82 3.43 -22.38
C GLU A 90 8.28 4.11 -21.09
N GLY A 91 7.65 3.77 -19.96
CA GLY A 91 8.06 4.20 -18.62
C GLY A 91 9.51 3.87 -18.30
N ILE A 92 10.10 2.80 -18.85
CA ILE A 92 11.51 2.45 -18.63
C ILE A 92 12.43 3.55 -19.20
N GLU A 93 12.21 3.94 -20.46
CA GLU A 93 13.02 5.00 -21.09
C GLU A 93 12.80 6.35 -20.40
N ALA A 94 11.56 6.62 -19.96
CA ALA A 94 11.23 7.81 -19.19
C ALA A 94 11.94 7.83 -17.83
N ALA A 95 11.98 6.70 -17.11
CA ALA A 95 12.68 6.51 -15.86
C ALA A 95 14.19 6.72 -16.03
N GLU A 96 14.81 6.14 -17.07
CA GLU A 96 16.24 6.36 -17.35
C GLU A 96 16.58 7.85 -17.58
N LYS A 97 15.75 8.56 -18.35
CA LYS A 97 15.91 10.01 -18.57
C LYS A 97 15.72 10.81 -17.28
N ALA A 98 14.75 10.43 -16.46
CA ALA A 98 14.49 11.08 -15.18
C ALA A 98 15.66 10.87 -14.21
N MET A 99 16.20 9.64 -14.12
CA MET A 99 17.36 9.29 -13.31
C MET A 99 18.63 10.02 -13.73
N LYS A 100 18.85 10.27 -15.04
CA LYS A 100 19.98 11.09 -15.51
C LYS A 100 19.88 12.54 -15.03
N ARG A 101 18.65 13.06 -14.90
CA ARG A 101 18.40 14.46 -14.57
C ARG A 101 18.30 14.71 -13.07
N PHE A 102 17.71 13.78 -12.33
CA PHE A 102 17.42 13.89 -10.90
C PHE A 102 17.85 12.60 -10.15
N PRO A 103 19.13 12.19 -10.21
CA PRO A 103 19.58 10.91 -9.67
C PRO A 103 19.46 10.78 -8.15
N HIS A 104 19.32 11.90 -7.43
CA HIS A 104 19.26 11.94 -5.96
C HIS A 104 17.93 12.47 -5.42
N ALA A 105 16.90 12.54 -6.27
CA ALA A 105 15.56 12.92 -5.87
C ALA A 105 14.76 11.67 -5.49
N PHE A 106 14.39 11.55 -4.21
CA PHE A 106 13.72 10.36 -3.67
C PHE A 106 12.56 9.84 -4.54
N GLU A 107 11.60 10.70 -4.90
CA GLU A 107 10.42 10.29 -5.68
C GLU A 107 10.81 9.79 -7.09
N VAL A 108 11.79 10.42 -7.73
CA VAL A 108 12.25 10.00 -9.06
C VAL A 108 12.89 8.62 -8.98
N VAL A 109 13.74 8.38 -7.98
CA VAL A 109 14.40 7.09 -7.75
C VAL A 109 13.35 6.01 -7.45
N LEU A 110 12.42 6.30 -6.53
CA LEU A 110 11.38 5.36 -6.12
C LEU A 110 10.46 4.97 -7.30
N TYR A 111 9.88 5.94 -8.01
CA TYR A 111 8.97 5.62 -9.11
C TYR A 111 9.67 4.97 -10.30
N SER A 112 10.94 5.30 -10.54
CA SER A 112 11.77 4.59 -11.52
C SER A 112 11.94 3.12 -11.13
N ALA A 113 12.21 2.85 -9.85
CA ALA A 113 12.33 1.50 -9.32
C ALA A 113 11.02 0.69 -9.48
N LEU A 114 9.88 1.31 -9.15
CA LEU A 114 8.56 0.69 -9.27
C LEU A 114 8.20 0.37 -10.72
N ILE A 115 8.53 1.25 -11.67
CA ILE A 115 8.36 0.97 -13.11
C ILE A 115 9.21 -0.24 -13.53
N CYS A 116 10.49 -0.27 -13.13
CA CYS A 116 11.36 -1.41 -13.40
C CYS A 116 10.79 -2.71 -12.82
N LEU A 117 10.24 -2.67 -11.60
CA LEU A 117 9.62 -3.81 -10.94
C LEU A 117 8.41 -4.34 -11.72
N VAL A 118 7.44 -3.45 -12.03
CA VAL A 118 6.18 -3.84 -12.68
C VAL A 118 6.44 -4.39 -14.09
N ILE A 119 7.22 -3.67 -14.90
CA ILE A 119 7.50 -4.10 -16.27
C ILE A 119 8.43 -5.32 -16.28
N GLY A 120 9.42 -5.37 -15.40
CA GLY A 120 10.31 -6.51 -15.21
C GLY A 120 9.56 -7.78 -14.84
N GLY A 121 8.62 -7.69 -13.89
CA GLY A 121 7.77 -8.81 -13.49
C GLY A 121 6.92 -9.35 -14.64
N LYS A 122 6.25 -8.46 -15.39
CA LYS A 122 5.43 -8.85 -16.57
C LYS A 122 6.24 -9.54 -17.65
N ARG A 123 7.45 -9.04 -17.91
CA ARG A 123 8.34 -9.57 -18.95
C ARG A 123 9.18 -10.75 -18.48
N ARG A 124 9.15 -11.07 -17.17
CA ARG A 124 10.09 -11.99 -16.51
C ARG A 124 11.55 -11.62 -16.78
N ASP A 125 11.83 -10.31 -16.79
CA ASP A 125 13.15 -9.75 -17.06
C ASP A 125 13.90 -9.51 -15.75
N ASN A 126 14.84 -10.41 -15.45
CA ASN A 126 15.63 -10.33 -14.23
C ASN A 126 16.56 -9.11 -14.19
N SER A 127 16.98 -8.55 -15.33
CA SER A 127 17.80 -7.34 -15.38
C SER A 127 17.03 -6.14 -14.86
N LEU A 128 15.77 -6.01 -15.27
CA LEU A 128 14.87 -4.97 -14.75
C LEU A 128 14.54 -5.17 -13.27
N LEU A 129 14.38 -6.42 -12.82
CA LEU A 129 14.14 -6.72 -11.40
C LEU A 129 15.38 -6.44 -10.53
N ASP A 130 16.59 -6.72 -11.03
CA ASP A 130 17.84 -6.34 -10.35
C ASP A 130 17.97 -4.81 -10.28
N ARG A 131 17.69 -4.11 -11.38
CA ARG A 131 17.68 -2.65 -11.40
C ARG A 131 16.65 -2.05 -10.45
N ALA A 132 15.46 -2.65 -10.34
CA ALA A 132 14.45 -2.24 -9.39
C ALA A 132 14.96 -2.33 -7.94
N LYS A 133 15.59 -3.44 -7.56
CA LYS A 133 16.16 -3.61 -6.21
C LYS A 133 17.28 -2.62 -5.92
N GLU A 134 18.17 -2.35 -6.87
CA GLU A 134 19.22 -1.34 -6.72
C GLU A 134 18.61 0.02 -6.38
N LEU A 135 17.66 0.47 -7.20
CA LEU A 135 16.98 1.75 -7.02
C LEU A 135 16.14 1.80 -5.74
N LEU A 136 15.52 0.69 -5.33
CA LEU A 136 14.81 0.62 -4.05
C LEU A 136 15.78 0.77 -2.87
N ASN A 137 16.95 0.16 -2.91
CA ASN A 137 17.98 0.37 -1.89
C ASN A 137 18.49 1.82 -1.87
N GLU A 138 18.69 2.43 -3.04
CA GLU A 138 19.00 3.87 -3.13
C GLU A 138 17.86 4.73 -2.54
N SER A 139 16.61 4.37 -2.79
CA SER A 139 15.45 5.09 -2.26
C SER A 139 15.37 5.03 -0.73
N LEU A 140 15.80 3.93 -0.09
CA LEU A 140 15.92 3.85 1.37
C LEU A 140 16.90 4.89 1.92
N ILE A 141 18.04 5.10 1.25
CA ILE A 141 19.03 6.11 1.64
C ILE A 141 18.43 7.52 1.52
N LEU A 142 17.61 7.74 0.49
CA LEU A 142 16.97 9.03 0.20
C LEU A 142 15.66 9.27 0.96
N LEU A 143 15.20 8.30 1.76
CA LEU A 143 13.92 8.36 2.49
C LEU A 143 13.73 9.64 3.34
N PRO A 144 14.76 10.27 3.94
CA PRO A 144 14.58 11.55 4.64
C PRO A 144 14.04 12.70 3.78
N GLN A 145 14.09 12.60 2.45
CA GLN A 145 13.49 13.58 1.53
C GLN A 145 12.00 13.34 1.28
N ASN A 146 11.48 12.19 1.71
CA ASN A 146 10.11 11.79 1.46
C ASN A 146 9.12 12.77 2.11
N LYS A 147 8.09 13.14 1.35
CA LYS A 147 7.02 14.04 1.79
C LYS A 147 5.70 13.31 2.04
N ASP A 148 5.58 12.07 1.58
CA ASP A 148 4.39 11.23 1.73
C ASP A 148 4.60 10.21 2.86
N GLN A 149 3.97 10.46 4.01
CA GLN A 149 4.08 9.60 5.19
C GLN A 149 3.52 8.19 5.00
N SER A 150 2.74 7.94 3.94
CA SER A 150 2.27 6.60 3.60
C SER A 150 3.39 5.70 3.05
N ILE A 151 4.47 6.31 2.53
CA ILE A 151 5.64 5.60 2.01
C ILE A 151 6.65 5.45 3.16
N THR A 152 6.84 4.22 3.62
CA THR A 152 7.74 3.89 4.72
C THR A 152 8.89 3.02 4.26
N GLU A 153 9.96 2.94 5.07
CA GLU A 153 11.03 1.96 4.84
C GLU A 153 10.48 0.53 4.77
N PHE A 154 9.44 0.22 5.54
CA PHE A 154 8.80 -1.09 5.53
C PHE A 154 8.09 -1.40 4.20
N GLY A 155 7.40 -0.40 3.63
CA GLY A 155 6.84 -0.51 2.28
C GLY A 155 7.92 -0.80 1.23
N ILE A 156 9.09 -0.15 1.35
CA ILE A 156 10.20 -0.34 0.42
C ILE A 156 10.83 -1.74 0.56
N TYR A 157 11.07 -2.24 1.78
CA TYR A 157 11.54 -3.61 1.99
C TYR A 157 10.56 -4.66 1.46
N SER A 158 9.26 -4.46 1.64
CA SER A 158 8.21 -5.31 1.06
C SER A 158 8.27 -5.33 -0.48
N THR A 159 8.61 -4.19 -1.07
CA THR A 159 8.76 -4.02 -2.52
C THR A 159 10.02 -4.72 -3.04
N ILE A 160 11.15 -4.64 -2.31
CA ILE A 160 12.38 -5.39 -2.62
C ILE A 160 12.11 -6.90 -2.52
N SER A 161 11.41 -7.33 -1.47
CA SER A 161 10.95 -8.73 -1.32
C SER A 161 10.12 -9.17 -2.53
N SER A 162 9.18 -8.36 -2.99
CA SER A 162 8.39 -8.65 -4.19
C SER A 162 9.25 -8.86 -5.45
N ALA A 163 10.31 -8.06 -5.61
CA ALA A 163 11.27 -8.27 -6.70
C ALA A 163 12.01 -9.61 -6.58
N LEU A 164 12.46 -9.98 -5.38
CA LEU A 164 13.10 -11.27 -5.12
C LEU A 164 12.14 -12.44 -5.38
N MET A 165 10.86 -12.30 -5.00
CA MET A 165 9.82 -13.29 -5.28
C MET A 165 9.62 -13.50 -6.78
N LEU A 166 9.56 -12.42 -7.57
CA LEU A 166 9.44 -12.49 -9.03
C LEU A 166 10.65 -13.15 -9.70
N GLN A 167 11.85 -13.03 -9.11
CA GLN A 167 13.07 -13.68 -9.56
C GLN A 167 13.19 -15.15 -9.13
N GLY A 168 12.28 -15.65 -8.30
CA GLY A 168 12.36 -17.00 -7.72
C GLY A 168 13.32 -17.12 -6.53
N LYS A 169 13.79 -15.99 -5.97
CA LYS A 169 14.75 -15.93 -4.87
C LYS A 169 14.05 -15.90 -3.51
N PHE A 170 13.31 -16.96 -3.21
CA PHE A 170 12.39 -17.00 -2.06
C PHE A 170 13.11 -16.97 -0.70
N ASP A 171 14.20 -17.73 -0.53
CA ASP A 171 14.96 -17.70 0.73
C ASP A 171 15.59 -16.32 0.97
N GLU A 172 16.14 -15.66 -0.07
CA GLU A 172 16.67 -14.29 0.04
C GLU A 172 15.56 -13.29 0.45
N SER A 173 14.36 -13.46 -0.10
CA SER A 173 13.18 -12.65 0.26
C SER A 173 12.82 -12.81 1.74
N VAL A 174 12.79 -14.06 2.23
CA VAL A 174 12.51 -14.36 3.64
C VAL A 174 13.57 -13.77 4.57
N GLU A 175 14.86 -13.94 4.26
CA GLU A 175 15.94 -13.42 5.08
C GLU A 175 15.94 -11.89 5.13
N LEU A 176 15.64 -11.23 4.02
CA LEU A 176 15.46 -9.78 3.98
C LEU A 176 14.33 -9.35 4.93
N LEU A 177 13.15 -9.96 4.80
CA LEU A 177 12.00 -9.57 5.62
C LEU A 177 12.27 -9.86 7.10
N LYS A 178 12.83 -11.02 7.46
CA LYS A 178 13.21 -11.34 8.85
C LYS A 178 14.12 -10.28 9.46
N LYS A 179 15.14 -9.83 8.71
CA LYS A 179 16.09 -8.81 9.17
C LYS A 179 15.43 -7.46 9.45
N HIS A 180 14.34 -7.15 8.75
CA HIS A 180 13.64 -5.87 8.82
C HIS A 180 12.21 -6.02 9.37
N ASN A 181 11.99 -6.91 10.34
CA ASN A 181 10.66 -7.28 10.86
C ASN A 181 10.36 -6.72 12.26
N PRO A 182 10.35 -5.39 12.49
CA PRO A 182 10.00 -4.87 13.81
C PRO A 182 8.54 -5.24 14.14
N GLU A 183 8.32 -5.63 15.39
CA GLU A 183 7.01 -6.02 15.93
C GLU A 183 6.29 -7.12 15.14
N GLY A 184 6.99 -7.85 14.25
CA GLY A 184 6.37 -8.90 13.45
C GLY A 184 5.57 -8.42 12.24
N ILE A 185 5.76 -7.18 11.76
CA ILE A 185 5.01 -6.57 10.64
C ILE A 185 4.93 -7.42 9.37
N TYR A 186 5.94 -8.25 9.09
CA TYR A 186 5.98 -9.18 7.95
C TYR A 186 5.66 -10.63 8.29
N GLY A 187 5.17 -10.93 9.50
CA GLY A 187 4.94 -12.30 9.96
C GLY A 187 4.10 -13.14 9.00
N ALA A 188 2.95 -12.61 8.57
CA ALA A 188 2.13 -13.26 7.54
C ALA A 188 2.86 -13.47 6.21
N ASN A 189 3.64 -12.48 5.74
CA ASN A 189 4.31 -12.52 4.45
C ASN A 189 5.49 -13.50 4.43
N ILE A 190 6.29 -13.51 5.50
CA ILE A 190 7.36 -14.48 5.75
C ILE A 190 6.78 -15.88 5.84
N GLY A 191 5.75 -16.06 6.68
CA GLY A 191 5.10 -17.35 6.89
C GLY A 191 4.51 -17.94 5.62
N MET A 192 3.80 -17.13 4.83
CA MET A 192 3.25 -17.54 3.54
C MET A 192 4.35 -17.96 2.57
N THR A 193 5.43 -17.17 2.47
CA THR A 193 6.57 -17.47 1.58
C THR A 193 7.27 -18.76 2.00
N LEU A 194 7.53 -18.93 3.31
CA LEU A 194 8.13 -20.14 3.86
C LEU A 194 7.29 -21.39 3.57
N SER A 195 5.97 -21.29 3.75
CA SER A 195 5.04 -22.40 3.54
C SER A 195 4.92 -22.79 2.06
N LEU A 196 4.62 -21.81 1.19
CA LEU A 196 4.27 -22.07 -0.21
C LEU A 196 5.49 -22.20 -1.12
N MET A 197 6.50 -21.35 -0.91
CA MET A 197 7.61 -21.21 -1.85
C MET A 197 8.86 -21.96 -1.38
N CYS A 198 9.23 -21.82 -0.09
CA CYS A 198 10.39 -22.51 0.48
C CYS A 198 10.08 -23.94 0.96
N ARG A 199 8.80 -24.29 1.14
CA ARG A 199 8.33 -25.58 1.68
C ARG A 199 8.90 -25.91 3.06
N LYS A 200 8.92 -24.92 3.96
CA LYS A 200 9.38 -25.00 5.35
C LYS A 200 8.21 -24.73 6.32
N PRO A 201 7.23 -25.65 6.44
CA PRO A 201 6.00 -25.39 7.19
C PRO A 201 6.24 -25.17 8.68
N GLU A 202 7.17 -25.90 9.31
CA GLU A 202 7.47 -25.76 10.75
C GLU A 202 8.09 -24.39 11.05
N GLU A 203 8.86 -23.84 10.12
CA GLU A 203 9.39 -22.48 10.25
C GLU A 203 8.31 -21.43 9.97
N ALA A 204 7.41 -21.69 9.00
CA ALA A 204 6.31 -20.80 8.66
C ALA A 204 5.37 -20.55 9.84
N GLU A 205 5.04 -21.59 10.61
CA GLU A 205 4.14 -21.49 11.77
C GLU A 205 4.64 -20.49 12.82
N LYS A 206 5.96 -20.38 13.00
CA LYS A 206 6.60 -19.42 13.94
C LYS A 206 6.31 -17.96 13.60
N PHE A 207 5.95 -17.66 12.34
CA PHE A 207 5.62 -16.32 11.88
C PHE A 207 4.11 -16.14 11.64
N LEU A 208 3.43 -17.17 11.13
CA LEU A 208 1.99 -17.11 10.86
C LEU A 208 1.16 -16.95 12.12
N ALA A 209 1.50 -17.71 13.17
CA ALA A 209 0.65 -17.76 14.35
C ALA A 209 0.70 -16.47 15.19
N PRO A 210 1.86 -15.85 15.48
CA PRO A 210 1.88 -14.52 16.10
C PRO A 210 1.17 -13.45 15.25
N SER A 211 1.32 -13.51 13.92
CA SER A 211 0.66 -12.58 13.01
C SER A 211 -0.87 -12.72 13.04
N LEU A 212 -1.38 -13.95 13.17
CA LEU A 212 -2.83 -14.19 13.30
C LEU A 212 -3.39 -13.67 14.63
N VAL A 213 -2.63 -13.78 15.72
CA VAL A 213 -3.01 -13.18 17.01
C VAL A 213 -3.04 -11.65 16.90
N GLU A 214 -2.04 -11.04 16.28
CA GLU A 214 -2.00 -9.58 16.06
C GLU A 214 -3.20 -9.09 15.22
N VAL A 215 -3.52 -9.80 14.13
CA VAL A 215 -4.70 -9.51 13.30
C VAL A 215 -5.99 -9.65 14.10
N THR A 216 -6.08 -10.65 14.98
CA THR A 216 -7.23 -10.82 15.87
C THR A 216 -7.36 -9.60 16.79
N GLY A 217 -6.28 -9.13 17.41
CA GLY A 217 -6.30 -7.92 18.24
C GLY A 217 -6.75 -6.66 17.47
N LYS A 218 -6.22 -6.43 16.26
CA LYS A 218 -6.62 -5.30 15.40
C LYS A 218 -8.09 -5.38 14.97
N MET A 219 -8.57 -6.59 14.68
CA MET A 219 -9.97 -6.85 14.38
C MET A 219 -10.85 -6.49 15.58
N LEU A 220 -10.50 -6.92 16.80
CA LEU A 220 -11.25 -6.60 18.01
C LEU A 220 -11.33 -5.09 18.26
N GLN A 221 -10.20 -4.37 18.15
CA GLN A 221 -10.19 -2.91 18.26
C GLN A 221 -11.11 -2.25 17.24
N SER A 222 -11.16 -2.78 16.02
CA SER A 222 -12.05 -2.29 14.95
C SER A 222 -13.52 -2.56 15.26
N VAL A 223 -13.86 -3.76 15.72
CA VAL A 223 -15.23 -4.13 16.15
C VAL A 223 -15.71 -3.21 17.26
N LEU A 224 -14.90 -3.03 18.31
CA LEU A 224 -15.20 -2.15 19.44
C LEU A 224 -15.38 -0.70 18.97
N GLY A 225 -14.50 -0.20 18.10
CA GLY A 225 -14.56 1.15 17.54
C GLY A 225 -15.84 1.38 16.74
N TYR A 226 -16.15 0.51 15.78
CA TYR A 226 -17.35 0.65 14.94
C TYR A 226 -18.64 0.48 15.73
N ALA A 227 -18.69 -0.48 16.66
CA ALA A 227 -19.84 -0.67 17.51
C ALA A 227 -20.15 0.60 18.33
N ASN A 228 -19.13 1.23 18.93
CA ASN A 228 -19.30 2.51 19.62
C ASN A 228 -19.76 3.64 18.68
N VAL A 229 -19.22 3.72 17.47
CA VAL A 229 -19.68 4.70 16.45
C VAL A 229 -21.16 4.49 16.11
N TYR A 230 -21.60 3.24 15.96
CA TYR A 230 -22.99 2.93 15.64
C TYR A 230 -23.94 3.19 16.81
N ILE A 231 -23.58 2.80 18.03
CA ILE A 231 -24.35 3.08 19.25
C ILE A 231 -24.51 4.60 19.43
N ALA A 232 -23.43 5.38 19.30
CA ALA A 232 -23.48 6.84 19.43
C ALA A 232 -24.36 7.52 18.36
N ARG A 233 -24.58 6.86 17.21
CA ARG A 233 -25.44 7.33 16.12
C ARG A 233 -26.86 6.75 16.18
N GLY A 234 -27.21 6.00 17.22
CA GLY A 234 -28.50 5.32 17.36
C GLY A 234 -28.74 4.20 16.34
N LYS A 235 -27.67 3.68 15.72
CA LYS A 235 -27.73 2.59 14.73
C LYS A 235 -27.52 1.23 15.40
N PHE A 236 -28.44 0.84 16.27
CA PHE A 236 -28.24 -0.31 17.15
C PHE A 236 -28.16 -1.65 16.41
N GLU A 237 -28.94 -1.87 15.35
CA GLU A 237 -28.83 -3.09 14.55
C GLU A 237 -27.45 -3.23 13.87
N ASP A 238 -26.88 -2.14 13.34
CA ASP A 238 -25.53 -2.15 12.77
C ASP A 238 -24.47 -2.45 13.84
N ALA A 239 -24.64 -1.89 15.05
CA ALA A 239 -23.76 -2.16 16.19
C ALA A 239 -23.81 -3.64 16.59
N LYS A 240 -25.03 -4.18 16.78
CA LYS A 240 -25.24 -5.59 17.14
C LYS A 240 -24.69 -6.53 16.07
N GLY A 241 -24.88 -6.20 14.79
CA GLY A 241 -24.29 -6.94 13.68
C GLY A 241 -22.76 -7.00 13.73
N MET A 242 -22.10 -5.85 13.94
CA MET A 242 -20.65 -5.77 14.08
C MET A 242 -20.12 -6.57 15.27
N ILE A 243 -20.79 -6.46 16.43
CA ILE A 243 -20.38 -7.17 17.65
C ILE A 243 -20.55 -8.69 17.50
N ARG A 244 -21.68 -9.15 16.96
CA ARG A 244 -21.94 -10.59 16.71
C ARG A 244 -20.92 -11.18 15.73
N TRP A 245 -20.57 -10.45 14.67
CA TRP A 245 -19.51 -10.87 13.76
C TRP A 245 -18.15 -11.04 14.47
N GLY A 246 -17.79 -10.12 15.38
CA GLY A 246 -16.59 -10.25 16.20
C GLY A 246 -16.62 -11.44 17.16
N ILE A 247 -17.78 -11.72 17.76
CA ILE A 247 -17.99 -12.90 18.62
C ILE A 247 -17.81 -14.18 17.80
N ASP A 248 -18.46 -14.30 16.64
CA ASP A 248 -18.36 -15.47 15.77
C ASP A 248 -16.91 -15.72 15.31
N PHE A 249 -16.17 -14.64 15.01
CA PHE A 249 -14.75 -14.73 14.69
C PHE A 249 -13.94 -15.31 15.85
N LEU A 250 -14.12 -14.77 17.07
CA LEU A 250 -13.42 -15.26 18.26
C LEU A 250 -13.76 -16.72 18.57
N GLU A 251 -15.03 -17.09 18.49
CA GLU A 251 -15.46 -18.47 18.70
C GLU A 251 -14.80 -19.43 17.69
N GLY A 252 -14.62 -19.01 16.43
CA GLY A 252 -13.89 -19.77 15.41
C GLY A 252 -12.38 -19.91 15.68
N ALA A 253 -11.79 -18.95 16.39
CA ALA A 253 -10.38 -18.92 16.75
C ALA A 253 -10.05 -19.66 18.06
N LYS A 254 -11.07 -20.06 18.83
CA LYS A 254 -10.91 -20.73 20.12
C LYS A 254 -10.49 -22.20 19.97
N THR A 255 -9.57 -22.66 20.83
CA THR A 255 -9.33 -24.11 21.01
C THR A 255 -10.51 -24.76 21.73
N PRO A 256 -11.19 -25.77 21.15
CA PRO A 256 -12.34 -26.40 21.79
C PRO A 256 -12.01 -26.98 23.16
N GLY A 257 -12.84 -26.66 24.16
CA GLY A 257 -12.70 -27.16 25.53
C GLY A 257 -11.59 -26.50 26.36
N VAL A 258 -10.86 -25.53 25.81
CA VAL A 258 -9.81 -24.79 26.53
C VAL A 258 -10.35 -23.40 26.87
N THR A 259 -10.36 -23.07 28.16
CA THR A 259 -10.59 -21.70 28.61
C THR A 259 -9.31 -20.88 28.44
N GLY A 260 -9.43 -19.64 27.99
CA GLY A 260 -8.30 -18.71 27.95
C GLY A 260 -8.66 -17.34 27.40
N PHE A 261 -7.66 -16.68 26.81
CA PHE A 261 -7.76 -15.29 26.37
C PHE A 261 -8.97 -15.01 25.44
N VAL A 262 -9.31 -15.96 24.56
CA VAL A 262 -10.45 -15.83 23.65
C VAL A 262 -11.79 -15.72 24.41
N ASP A 263 -11.96 -16.43 25.53
CA ASP A 263 -13.16 -16.34 26.36
C ASP A 263 -13.25 -14.98 27.04
N ARG A 264 -12.12 -14.50 27.55
CA ARG A 264 -12.01 -13.18 28.16
C ARG A 264 -12.37 -12.09 27.17
N ASP A 265 -11.79 -12.09 25.98
CA ASP A 265 -12.10 -11.09 24.95
C ASP A 265 -13.54 -11.19 24.44
N SER A 266 -14.07 -12.41 24.34
CA SER A 266 -15.49 -12.64 24.04
C SER A 266 -16.37 -12.01 25.12
N SER A 267 -15.98 -12.07 26.40
CA SER A 267 -16.73 -11.46 27.50
C SER A 267 -16.86 -9.95 27.36
N TYR A 268 -15.84 -9.26 26.81
CA TYR A 268 -15.90 -7.84 26.50
C TYR A 268 -16.90 -7.54 25.37
N LEU A 269 -16.88 -8.35 24.30
CA LEU A 269 -17.83 -8.18 23.20
C LEU A 269 -19.27 -8.47 23.65
N TYR A 270 -19.50 -9.47 24.49
CA TYR A 270 -20.82 -9.73 25.09
C TYR A 270 -21.26 -8.60 26.04
N THR A 271 -20.33 -7.93 26.73
CA THR A 271 -20.63 -6.74 27.55
C THR A 271 -21.09 -5.57 26.67
N LEU A 272 -20.41 -5.34 25.55
CA LEU A 272 -20.81 -4.32 24.58
C LEU A 272 -22.12 -4.68 23.88
N LEU A 273 -22.37 -5.96 23.59
CA LEU A 273 -23.65 -6.43 23.06
C LEU A 273 -24.78 -6.18 24.06
N ALA A 274 -24.56 -6.46 25.34
CA ALA A 274 -25.54 -6.19 26.39
C ALA A 274 -25.90 -4.70 26.44
N PHE A 275 -24.90 -3.83 26.32
CA PHE A 275 -25.12 -2.39 26.24
C PHE A 275 -25.92 -2.00 24.99
N ALA A 276 -25.55 -2.52 23.82
CA ALA A 276 -26.26 -2.23 22.57
C ALA A 276 -27.74 -2.68 22.60
N GLU A 277 -28.04 -3.89 23.08
CA GLU A 277 -29.41 -4.40 23.24
C GLU A 277 -30.20 -3.55 24.24
N PHE A 278 -29.56 -3.12 25.35
CA PHE A 278 -30.20 -2.25 26.34
C PHE A 278 -30.58 -0.88 25.75
N LYS A 279 -29.67 -0.26 24.99
CA LYS A 279 -29.92 1.03 24.32
C LYS A 279 -30.97 0.93 23.21
N ASP A 280 -31.12 -0.23 22.60
CA ASP A 280 -32.16 -0.52 21.60
C ASP A 280 -33.53 -0.83 22.23
N GLY A 281 -33.62 -0.87 23.56
CA GLY A 281 -34.87 -1.17 24.27
C GLY A 281 -35.19 -2.67 24.36
N ASP A 282 -34.20 -3.56 24.22
CA ASP A 282 -34.32 -5.00 24.46
C ASP A 282 -33.62 -5.42 25.77
N PRO A 283 -34.28 -5.24 26.94
CA PRO A 283 -33.71 -5.66 28.22
C PRO A 283 -33.56 -7.18 28.35
N SER A 284 -34.32 -7.98 27.58
CA SER A 284 -34.20 -9.44 27.61
C SER A 284 -32.92 -9.90 26.90
N GLY A 285 -32.66 -9.36 25.71
CA GLY A 285 -31.41 -9.52 24.97
C GLY A 285 -30.22 -9.04 25.77
N ALA A 286 -30.33 -7.84 26.37
CA ALA A 286 -29.28 -7.28 27.23
C ALA A 286 -28.92 -8.20 28.39
N LYS A 287 -29.93 -8.71 29.11
CA LYS A 287 -29.73 -9.64 30.22
C LYS A 287 -29.03 -10.91 29.76
N LYS A 288 -29.47 -11.50 28.63
CA LYS A 288 -28.87 -12.73 28.07
C LYS A 288 -27.40 -12.53 27.70
N ALA A 289 -27.08 -11.44 27.02
CA ALA A 289 -25.70 -11.10 26.65
C ALA A 289 -24.82 -10.87 27.89
N MET A 290 -25.35 -10.18 28.90
CA MET A 290 -24.63 -9.94 30.15
C MET A 290 -24.35 -11.23 30.93
N HIS A 291 -25.32 -12.15 31.05
CA HIS A 291 -25.10 -13.44 31.71
C HIS A 291 -23.99 -14.22 31.02
N LYS A 292 -23.94 -14.16 29.69
CA LYS A 292 -22.87 -14.78 28.91
C LYS A 292 -21.52 -14.11 29.16
N ALA A 293 -21.46 -12.78 29.20
CA ALA A 293 -20.25 -12.03 29.52
C ALA A 293 -19.69 -12.40 30.89
N LYS A 294 -20.52 -12.28 31.95
CA LYS A 294 -20.12 -12.60 33.33
C LYS A 294 -19.69 -14.05 33.48
N LYS A 295 -20.38 -14.99 32.82
CA LYS A 295 -20.01 -16.41 32.83
C LYS A 295 -18.61 -16.62 32.22
N LEU A 296 -18.36 -16.08 31.04
CA LEU A 296 -17.06 -16.22 30.38
C LEU A 296 -15.92 -15.61 31.20
N ALA A 297 -16.14 -14.44 31.79
CA ALA A 297 -15.18 -13.81 32.69
C ALA A 297 -14.92 -14.66 33.94
N ALA A 298 -15.97 -15.16 34.60
CA ALA A 298 -15.84 -16.03 35.77
C ALA A 298 -15.15 -17.36 35.45
N ASP A 299 -15.47 -17.98 34.32
CA ASP A 299 -14.82 -19.22 33.84
C ASP A 299 -13.32 -18.97 33.59
N PHE A 300 -12.95 -17.81 33.04
CA PHE A 300 -11.56 -17.39 32.87
C PHE A 300 -10.86 -17.14 34.22
N ASP A 301 -11.47 -16.38 35.12
CA ASP A 301 -10.92 -16.06 36.44
C ASP A 301 -10.72 -17.29 37.32
N ALA A 302 -11.55 -18.33 37.15
CA ALA A 302 -11.42 -19.60 37.88
C ALA A 302 -10.20 -20.43 37.45
N ALA A 303 -9.75 -20.27 36.20
CA ALA A 303 -8.56 -20.93 35.66
C ALA A 303 -7.84 -20.03 34.65
N PRO A 304 -7.18 -18.94 35.12
CA PRO A 304 -6.60 -17.95 34.23
C PRO A 304 -5.55 -18.58 33.33
N ASN A 305 -5.78 -18.48 32.03
CA ASN A 305 -4.90 -19.05 31.01
C ASN A 305 -4.50 -17.97 30.02
N PHE A 306 -3.34 -17.35 30.29
CA PHE A 306 -2.71 -16.34 29.45
C PHE A 306 -1.87 -16.93 28.33
N ASP A 307 -1.88 -18.26 28.20
CA ASP A 307 -1.14 -18.98 27.19
C ASP A 307 -1.78 -18.78 25.81
N ALA A 308 -0.95 -18.43 24.84
CA ALA A 308 -1.36 -18.30 23.45
C ALA A 308 -2.01 -19.59 22.90
N ARG A 309 -1.72 -20.78 23.47
CA ARG A 309 -2.34 -22.07 23.10
C ARG A 309 -3.86 -22.15 23.32
N SER A 310 -4.44 -21.21 24.06
CA SER A 310 -5.91 -21.03 24.08
C SER A 310 -6.48 -20.60 22.71
N PHE A 311 -5.63 -20.04 21.86
CA PHE A 311 -5.88 -19.75 20.45
C PHE A 311 -5.54 -20.98 19.59
N ARG A 312 -6.49 -21.42 18.75
CA ARG A 312 -6.48 -22.71 18.05
C ARG A 312 -5.24 -22.99 17.20
N TRP A 313 -4.65 -21.94 16.62
CA TRP A 313 -3.51 -22.04 15.72
C TRP A 313 -2.23 -21.43 16.29
N ALA A 314 -2.19 -21.17 17.60
CA ALA A 314 -0.95 -20.80 18.24
C ALA A 314 0.04 -21.99 18.19
N PRO A 315 1.34 -21.74 17.97
CA PRO A 315 2.34 -22.79 17.96
C PRO A 315 2.52 -23.35 19.39
N ALA A 316 2.89 -24.62 19.48
CA ALA A 316 3.00 -25.33 20.76
C ALA A 316 4.08 -24.75 21.70
N ASP A 317 5.05 -24.02 21.16
CA ASP A 317 6.15 -23.35 21.83
C ASP A 317 5.98 -21.82 21.90
N ALA A 318 4.77 -21.27 21.74
CA ALA A 318 4.56 -19.84 21.87
C ALA A 318 4.91 -19.33 23.28
N GLU A 319 5.91 -18.44 23.35
CA GLU A 319 6.39 -17.83 24.59
C GLU A 319 5.78 -16.46 24.90
N PHE A 320 4.85 -15.95 24.09
CA PHE A 320 4.25 -14.64 24.34
C PHE A 320 2.95 -14.76 25.16
N SER A 321 2.90 -14.01 26.28
CA SER A 321 1.71 -13.89 27.14
C SER A 321 0.92 -12.64 26.78
N LEU A 322 -0.40 -12.78 26.67
CA LEU A 322 -1.31 -11.69 26.34
C LEU A 322 -1.87 -11.06 27.63
N HIS A 323 -1.14 -10.08 28.17
CA HIS A 323 -1.59 -9.32 29.34
C HIS A 323 -2.33 -8.04 28.92
N GLU A 324 -3.43 -7.75 29.61
CA GLU A 324 -4.12 -6.45 29.51
C GLU A 324 -4.19 -5.78 30.90
N PRO A 325 -4.15 -4.45 30.99
CA PRO A 325 -4.04 -3.72 32.26
C PRO A 325 -5.39 -3.34 32.91
N PHE A 326 -6.53 -3.93 32.54
CA PHE A 326 -7.85 -3.50 33.00
C PHE A 326 -8.32 -4.24 34.27
N GLY A 327 -7.61 -4.12 35.40
CA GLY A 327 -8.02 -4.73 36.68
C GLY A 327 -7.33 -6.07 37.01
N GLU A 328 -7.56 -6.61 38.20
CA GLU A 328 -6.89 -7.84 38.68
C GLU A 328 -7.56 -9.12 38.16
N THR A 329 -8.86 -9.03 37.81
CA THR A 329 -9.66 -10.14 37.26
C THR A 329 -10.46 -9.69 36.03
N ALA A 330 -10.82 -10.63 35.16
CA ALA A 330 -11.66 -10.38 33.99
C ALA A 330 -13.03 -9.81 34.38
N LEU A 331 -13.61 -10.27 35.49
CA LEU A 331 -14.89 -9.77 35.97
C LEU A 331 -14.80 -8.30 36.44
N GLU A 332 -13.71 -7.92 37.11
CA GLU A 332 -13.43 -6.52 37.45
C GLU A 332 -13.23 -5.66 36.20
N SER A 333 -12.56 -6.20 35.17
CA SER A 333 -12.43 -5.54 33.87
C SER A 333 -13.81 -5.21 33.27
N LEU A 334 -14.78 -6.13 33.35
CA LEU A 334 -16.14 -5.88 32.86
C LEU A 334 -16.80 -4.72 33.61
N GLY A 335 -16.71 -4.72 34.94
CA GLY A 335 -17.26 -3.64 35.76
C GLY A 335 -16.60 -2.28 35.50
N PHE A 336 -15.33 -2.26 35.13
CA PHE A 336 -14.66 -1.04 34.67
C PHE A 336 -15.19 -0.59 33.30
N ILE A 337 -15.30 -1.50 32.33
CA ILE A 337 -15.83 -1.23 30.97
C ILE A 337 -17.26 -0.67 31.03
N VAL A 338 -18.13 -1.27 31.84
CA VAL A 338 -19.52 -0.81 32.01
C VAL A 338 -19.56 0.64 32.49
N ARG A 339 -18.69 0.99 33.45
CA ARG A 339 -18.57 2.37 33.94
C ARG A 339 -18.04 3.32 32.87
N MET A 340 -17.19 2.85 31.96
CA MET A 340 -16.71 3.66 30.83
C MET A 340 -17.81 4.02 29.82
N PHE A 341 -18.91 3.26 29.74
CA PHE A 341 -20.05 3.64 28.90
C PHE A 341 -20.76 4.92 29.39
N ALA A 342 -20.51 5.34 30.64
CA ALA A 342 -21.09 6.55 31.24
C ALA A 342 -22.63 6.61 31.19
N ASP A 343 -23.28 5.44 31.27
CA ASP A 343 -24.73 5.28 31.27
C ASP A 343 -25.17 4.72 32.64
N GLN A 344 -25.82 5.56 33.45
CA GLN A 344 -26.20 5.21 34.82
C GLN A 344 -27.29 4.13 34.86
N ASP A 345 -28.23 4.17 33.92
CA ASP A 345 -29.32 3.20 33.85
C ASP A 345 -28.78 1.81 33.50
N PHE A 346 -27.88 1.74 32.53
CA PHE A 346 -27.22 0.48 32.19
C PHE A 346 -26.28 -0.02 33.31
N THR A 347 -25.60 0.89 34.01
CA THR A 347 -24.74 0.51 35.14
C THR A 347 -25.56 -0.11 36.26
N ALA A 348 -26.71 0.49 36.63
CA ALA A 348 -27.62 -0.07 37.61
C ALA A 348 -28.18 -1.43 37.14
N PHE A 349 -28.61 -1.52 35.87
CA PHE A 349 -29.06 -2.77 35.27
C PHE A 349 -27.99 -3.89 35.34
N TRP A 350 -26.71 -3.53 35.17
CA TRP A 350 -25.57 -4.45 35.27
C TRP A 350 -25.27 -4.91 36.70
N GLU A 351 -25.49 -4.06 37.70
CA GLU A 351 -25.28 -4.43 39.11
C GLU A 351 -26.42 -5.32 39.63
N GLU A 352 -27.64 -5.13 39.12
CA GLU A 352 -28.84 -5.88 39.55
C GLU A 352 -28.95 -7.31 38.98
N ASN A 353 -28.31 -7.60 37.86
CA ASN A 353 -28.45 -8.86 37.11
C ASN A 353 -27.07 -9.41 36.76
#